data_AF-A0A959SCM5-F1
#
_entry.id   AF-A0A959SCM5-F1
#
_cell.length_a   1.000
_cell.length_b   1.000
_cell.length_c   1.000
_cell.angle_alpha   90.00
_cell.angle_beta   90.00
_cell.angle_gamma   90.00
#
_symmetry.space_group_name_H-M   'P 1'
#
loop_
_entity.id
_entity.type
_entity.pdbx_description
1 polymer ?
#
loop_
_entity_poly.entity_id
_entity_poly.type
_entity_poly.pdbx_seq_one_letter_code
_entity_poly.pdbx_strand_id
1 'polypeptide(L)'
;MPTVYTVYVIELARKVFTEDRRFREANPQFNGVLECLYVGMTSKTPNERFMQHRTGARNTKGHKLSSDIVRKYGRYLRPSLYQHIGPLSREEAFAVEKGLALELRRKGYAVWTN
;
A
#
# COMPACT_ATOMS: atom_id res chain seq x y z
N MET A 1 -7.69 -1.67 25.66
CA MET A 1 -6.84 -2.42 24.71
C MET A 1 -6.07 -1.41 23.88
N PRO A 2 -4.73 -1.46 23.83
CA PRO A 2 -3.96 -0.60 22.91
C PRO A 2 -4.38 -0.89 21.46
N THR A 3 -4.45 0.16 20.64
CA THR A 3 -4.77 0.03 19.21
C THR A 3 -3.63 -0.70 18.51
N VAL A 4 -3.93 -1.86 17.94
CA VAL A 4 -2.96 -2.66 17.16
C VAL A 4 -2.93 -2.17 15.72
N TYR A 5 -1.73 -2.11 15.14
CA TYR A 5 -1.49 -1.80 13.75
C TYR A 5 -0.93 -3.01 12.98
N THR A 6 -1.23 -3.04 11.69
CA THR A 6 -0.67 -3.99 10.72
C THR A 6 -0.27 -3.26 9.46
N VAL A 7 0.79 -3.75 8.81
CA VAL A 7 1.16 -3.36 7.45
C VAL A 7 0.37 -4.22 6.47
N TYR A 8 0.12 -3.71 5.27
CA TYR A 8 -0.53 -4.43 4.18
C TYR A 8 0.08 -4.05 2.84
N VAL A 9 -0.05 -4.97 1.88
CA VAL A 9 0.38 -4.78 0.49
C VAL A 9 -0.79 -5.07 -0.44
N ILE A 10 -1.03 -4.16 -1.38
CA ILE A 10 -2.03 -4.28 -2.44
C ILE A 10 -1.32 -4.36 -3.78
N GLU A 11 -1.70 -5.32 -4.61
CA GLU A 11 -1.30 -5.31 -6.02
C GLU A 11 -2.11 -4.27 -6.80
N LEU A 12 -1.40 -3.48 -7.59
CA LEU A 12 -1.95 -2.48 -8.49
C LEU A 12 -1.94 -3.00 -9.93
N ALA A 13 -2.93 -2.60 -10.71
CA ALA A 13 -2.95 -2.85 -12.15
C ALA A 13 -1.73 -2.21 -12.81
N ARG A 14 -1.02 -2.98 -13.67
CA ARG A 14 0.21 -2.54 -14.36
C ARG A 14 0.07 -1.19 -15.08
N LYS A 15 -1.14 -0.86 -15.54
CA LYS A 15 -1.48 0.44 -16.15
C LYS A 15 -1.18 1.66 -15.27
N VAL A 16 -1.03 1.50 -13.95
CA VAL A 16 -0.59 2.60 -13.06
C VAL A 16 0.76 3.16 -13.51
N PHE A 17 1.68 2.32 -13.98
CA PHE A 17 3.01 2.75 -14.38
C PHE A 17 3.00 3.59 -15.67
N THR A 18 2.04 3.34 -16.57
CA THR A 18 1.89 4.13 -17.81
C THR A 18 1.04 5.38 -17.59
N GLU A 19 -0.09 5.26 -16.87
CA GLU A 19 -1.07 6.32 -16.68
C GLU A 19 -0.70 7.34 -15.57
N ASP A 20 0.08 6.95 -14.57
CA ASP A 20 0.46 7.83 -13.46
C ASP A 20 1.95 8.21 -13.53
N ARG A 21 2.22 9.46 -13.93
CA ARG A 21 3.57 9.99 -14.05
C ARG A 21 4.33 9.97 -12.71
N ARG A 22 3.65 10.30 -11.60
CA ARG A 22 4.29 10.36 -10.28
C ARG A 22 4.70 8.97 -9.82
N PHE A 23 3.82 7.99 -10.00
CA PHE A 23 4.11 6.59 -9.70
C PHE A 23 5.35 6.10 -10.47
N ARG A 24 5.42 6.41 -11.77
CA ARG A 24 6.56 6.05 -12.61
C ARG A 24 7.85 6.73 -12.16
N GLU A 25 7.83 8.04 -11.91
CA GLU A 25 9.00 8.80 -11.46
C GLU A 25 9.51 8.38 -10.09
N ALA A 26 8.63 7.90 -9.20
CA ALA A 26 9.03 7.34 -7.92
C ALA A 26 9.62 5.93 -8.01
N ASN A 27 9.59 5.31 -9.19
CA ASN A 27 10.08 3.96 -9.42
C ASN A 27 11.04 3.87 -10.64
N PRO A 28 12.13 4.67 -10.67
CA PRO A 28 13.08 4.64 -11.78
C PRO A 28 13.83 3.31 -11.90
N GLN A 29 13.90 2.53 -10.81
CA GLN A 29 14.51 1.20 -10.77
C GLN A 29 13.66 0.11 -11.44
N PHE A 30 12.38 0.38 -11.72
CA PHE A 30 11.45 -0.65 -12.19
C PHE A 30 11.66 -0.96 -13.69
N ASN A 31 11.85 -2.25 -14.00
CA ASN A 31 12.13 -2.72 -15.36
C ASN A 31 10.91 -3.35 -16.07
N GLY A 32 9.72 -3.32 -15.46
CA GLY A 32 8.49 -3.87 -16.05
C GLY A 32 8.24 -5.36 -15.84
N VAL A 33 9.18 -6.10 -15.21
CA VAL A 33 9.05 -7.54 -15.01
C VAL A 33 8.07 -7.86 -13.87
N LEU A 34 8.34 -7.32 -12.68
CA LEU A 34 7.54 -7.58 -11.47
C LEU A 34 6.29 -6.71 -11.39
N GLU A 35 5.49 -6.90 -10.34
CA GLU A 35 4.22 -6.20 -10.15
C GLU A 35 4.38 -4.76 -9.61
N CYS A 36 3.32 -3.96 -9.81
CA CYS A 36 3.14 -2.68 -9.16
C CYS A 36 2.42 -2.88 -7.82
N LEU A 37 2.94 -2.32 -6.74
CA LEU A 37 2.47 -2.54 -5.38
C LEU A 37 2.17 -1.21 -4.69
N TYR A 38 1.20 -1.25 -3.78
CA TYR A 38 0.98 -0.22 -2.79
C TYR A 38 1.22 -0.81 -1.40
N VAL A 39 2.06 -0.15 -0.60
CA VAL A 39 2.33 -0.52 0.79
C VAL A 39 1.72 0.53 1.70
N GLY A 40 1.11 0.10 2.80
CA GLY A 40 0.56 1.01 3.80
C GLY A 40 0.38 0.32 5.15
N MET A 41 0.08 1.09 6.19
CA MET A 41 -0.34 0.57 7.49
C MET A 41 -1.79 0.93 7.84
N THR A 42 -2.40 0.16 8.75
CA THR A 42 -3.74 0.43 9.26
C THR A 42 -3.93 -0.10 10.68
N SER A 43 -4.81 0.53 11.44
CA SER A 43 -5.36 0.02 12.70
C SER A 43 -6.61 -0.86 12.51
N LYS A 44 -7.00 -1.11 11.26
CA LYS A 44 -8.09 -2.00 10.86
C LYS A 44 -7.53 -3.30 10.30
N THR A 45 -8.39 -4.23 9.92
CA THR A 45 -7.92 -5.35 9.10
C THR A 45 -7.51 -4.86 7.70
N PRO A 46 -6.54 -5.52 7.04
CA PRO A 46 -6.16 -5.21 5.66
C PRO A 46 -7.35 -5.25 4.68
N ASN A 47 -8.30 -6.16 4.88
CA ASN A 47 -9.51 -6.28 4.08
C ASN A 47 -10.41 -5.05 4.22
N GLU A 48 -10.73 -4.64 5.45
CA GLU A 48 -11.53 -3.43 5.67
C GLU A 48 -10.84 -2.19 5.08
N ARG A 49 -9.52 -2.08 5.27
CA ARG A 49 -8.75 -0.96 4.72
C ARG A 49 -8.77 -0.96 3.19
N PHE A 50 -8.66 -2.13 2.56
CA PHE A 50 -8.76 -2.25 1.11
C PHE A 50 -10.14 -1.84 0.59
N MET A 51 -11.21 -2.26 1.28
CA MET A 51 -12.57 -1.84 0.93
C MET A 51 -12.76 -0.33 1.07
N GLN A 52 -12.19 0.31 2.11
CA GLN A 52 -12.22 1.76 2.25
C GLN A 52 -11.54 2.48 1.08
N HIS A 53 -10.44 1.93 0.56
CA HIS A 53 -9.79 2.46 -0.65
C HIS A 53 -10.70 2.33 -1.87
N ARG A 54 -11.30 1.14 -2.04
CA ARG A 54 -12.17 0.81 -3.18
C ARG A 54 -13.41 1.70 -3.25
N THR A 55 -14.06 1.94 -2.12
CA THR A 55 -15.28 2.76 -2.02
C THR A 55 -14.99 4.26 -2.00
N GLY A 56 -13.73 4.67 -1.88
CA GLY A 56 -13.38 6.08 -1.78
C GLY A 56 -13.80 6.71 -0.45
N ALA A 57 -13.77 5.93 0.64
CA ALA A 57 -14.29 6.33 1.94
C ALA A 57 -13.74 7.68 2.43
N ARG A 58 -14.60 8.44 3.09
CA ARG A 58 -14.30 9.71 3.76
C ARG A 58 -14.62 9.60 5.24
N ASN A 59 -13.91 10.35 6.08
CA ASN A 59 -14.28 10.48 7.49
C ASN A 59 -15.49 11.43 7.64
N THR A 60 -16.01 11.54 8.86
CA THR A 60 -17.14 12.42 9.21
C THR A 60 -16.87 13.91 8.95
N LYS A 61 -15.60 14.31 8.86
CA LYS A 61 -15.15 15.66 8.51
C LYS A 61 -14.94 15.85 6.99
N GLY A 62 -15.28 14.86 6.18
CA GLY A 62 -15.13 14.89 4.73
C GLY A 62 -13.71 14.61 4.21
N HIS A 63 -12.73 14.37 5.08
CA HIS A 63 -11.37 14.04 4.66
C HIS A 63 -11.32 12.64 4.05
N LYS A 64 -10.63 12.55 2.92
CA LYS A 64 -10.46 11.30 2.20
C LYS A 64 -9.57 10.34 2.99
N LEU A 65 -10.06 9.13 3.21
CA LEU A 65 -9.31 8.05 3.85
C LEU A 65 -8.62 7.13 2.84
N SER A 66 -8.93 7.28 1.56
CA SER A 66 -8.45 6.44 0.46
C SER A 66 -7.29 7.06 -0.32
N SER A 67 -6.39 6.22 -0.83
CA SER A 67 -5.39 6.61 -1.83
C SER A 67 -6.03 6.58 -3.22
N ASP A 68 -5.81 7.63 -4.02
CA ASP A 68 -6.28 7.69 -5.41
C ASP A 68 -5.73 6.55 -6.26
N ILE A 69 -4.45 6.22 -6.06
CA ILE A 69 -3.79 5.14 -6.78
C ILE A 69 -4.45 3.80 -6.45
N VAL A 70 -4.72 3.52 -5.18
CA VAL A 70 -5.38 2.28 -4.78
C VAL A 70 -6.83 2.25 -5.25
N ARG A 71 -7.55 3.38 -5.17
CA ARG A 71 -8.93 3.46 -5.65
C ARG A 71 -9.04 3.19 -7.15
N LYS A 72 -8.14 3.74 -7.95
CA LYS A 72 -8.17 3.63 -9.42
C LYS A 72 -7.53 2.34 -9.93
N TYR A 73 -6.46 1.86 -9.30
CA TYR A 73 -5.63 0.76 -9.81
C TYR A 73 -5.56 -0.46 -8.90
N GLY A 74 -6.04 -0.40 -7.66
CA GLY A 74 -5.98 -1.53 -6.73
C GLY A 74 -6.73 -2.75 -7.26
N ARG A 75 -6.10 -3.93 -7.19
CA ARG A 75 -6.68 -5.20 -7.63
C ARG A 75 -7.06 -6.09 -6.46
N TYR A 76 -6.08 -6.50 -5.65
CA TYR A 76 -6.27 -7.40 -4.51
C TYR A 76 -5.10 -7.27 -3.53
N LEU A 77 -5.29 -7.76 -2.30
CA LEU A 77 -4.22 -7.85 -1.30
C LEU A 77 -3.20 -8.93 -1.68
N ARG A 78 -1.94 -8.75 -1.26
CA ARG A 78 -0.87 -9.75 -1.39
C ARG A 78 -0.40 -10.23 0.00
N PRO A 79 -1.18 -11.04 0.73
CA PRO A 79 -0.85 -11.47 2.10
C PRO A 79 0.53 -12.10 2.24
N SER A 80 1.00 -12.82 1.23
CA SER A 80 2.35 -13.42 1.22
C SER A 80 3.49 -12.42 1.48
N LEU A 81 3.25 -11.12 1.22
CA LEU A 81 4.25 -10.06 1.40
C LEU A 81 4.22 -9.40 2.77
N TYR A 82 3.22 -9.67 3.63
CA TYR A 82 3.09 -8.96 4.92
C TYR A 82 2.45 -9.76 6.06
N GLN A 83 1.80 -10.89 5.80
CA GLN A 83 0.99 -11.60 6.82
C GLN A 83 1.79 -12.10 8.03
N HIS A 84 3.12 -12.24 7.88
CA HIS A 84 4.03 -12.68 8.94
C HIS A 84 4.50 -11.51 9.81
N ILE A 85 4.04 -10.28 9.53
CA ILE A 85 4.45 -9.06 10.21
C ILE A 85 3.35 -8.66 11.20
N GLY A 86 3.74 -8.48 12.46
CA GLY A 86 2.89 -7.93 13.52
C GLY A 86 2.33 -8.98 14.48
N PRO A 87 1.47 -8.57 15.43
CA PRO A 87 0.90 -7.22 15.63
C PRO A 87 1.94 -6.14 16.01
N LEU A 88 1.72 -4.89 15.61
CA LEU A 88 2.65 -3.77 15.82
C LEU A 88 2.01 -2.60 16.57
N SER A 89 2.82 -1.80 17.26
CA SER A 89 2.49 -0.42 17.62
C SER A 89 2.43 0.48 16.38
N ARG A 90 1.94 1.71 16.54
CA ARG A 90 1.84 2.67 15.45
C ARG A 90 3.23 3.05 14.90
N GLU A 91 4.18 3.29 15.79
CA GLU A 91 5.54 3.69 15.48
C GLU A 91 6.29 2.57 14.75
N GLU A 92 6.14 1.32 15.24
CA GLU A 92 6.70 0.14 14.58
C GLU A 92 6.07 -0.08 13.20
N ALA A 93 4.74 0.02 13.07
CA ALA A 93 4.07 -0.12 11.79
C ALA A 93 4.55 0.90 10.75
N PHE A 94 4.82 2.14 11.16
CA PHE A 94 5.38 3.17 10.29
C PHE A 94 6.82 2.86 9.86
N ALA A 95 7.66 2.36 10.77
CA ALA A 95 9.02 1.95 10.43
C ALA A 95 9.02 0.74 9.48
N VAL A 96 8.19 -0.25 9.76
CA VAL A 96 8.04 -1.46 8.94
C VAL A 96 7.47 -1.14 7.57
N GLU A 97 6.47 -0.26 7.45
CA GLU A 97 5.92 0.19 6.17
C GLU A 97 7.03 0.73 5.26
N LYS A 98 7.87 1.62 5.78
CA LYS A 98 9.00 2.20 5.05
C LYS A 98 10.05 1.16 4.68
N GLY A 99 10.40 0.28 5.62
CA GLY A 99 11.37 -0.80 5.41
C GLY A 99 10.92 -1.78 4.34
N LEU A 100 9.67 -2.26 4.44
CA LEU A 100 9.05 -3.17 3.49
C LEU A 100 8.98 -2.55 2.09
N ALA A 101 8.58 -1.28 1.98
CA ALA A 101 8.54 -0.59 0.71
C ALA A 101 9.92 -0.49 0.06
N LEU A 102 10.96 -0.18 0.83
CA LEU A 102 12.34 -0.12 0.33
C LEU A 102 12.85 -1.51 -0.10
N GLU A 103 12.58 -2.55 0.68
CA GLU A 103 12.98 -3.92 0.36
C GLU A 103 12.33 -4.40 -0.95
N LEU A 104 11.02 -4.17 -1.10
CA LEU A 104 10.31 -4.52 -2.33
C LEU A 104 10.84 -3.75 -3.55
N ARG A 105 11.19 -2.46 -3.41
CA ARG A 105 11.85 -1.71 -4.50
C ARG A 105 13.20 -2.33 -4.88
N ARG A 106 14.01 -2.74 -3.89
CA ARG A 106 15.31 -3.43 -4.14
C ARG A 106 15.14 -4.77 -4.83
N LYS A 107 14.04 -5.48 -4.56
CA LYS A 107 13.66 -6.73 -5.24
C LYS A 107 13.17 -6.50 -6.68
N GLY A 108 12.97 -5.24 -7.10
CA GLY A 108 12.57 -4.88 -8.46
C GLY A 108 11.07 -4.62 -8.64
N TYR A 109 10.28 -4.55 -7.56
CA TYR A 109 8.88 -4.13 -7.65
C TYR A 109 8.78 -2.61 -7.86
N ALA A 110 7.72 -2.15 -8.53
CA ALA A 110 7.33 -0.74 -8.48
C ALA A 110 6.43 -0.51 -7.28
N VAL A 111 6.82 0.35 -6.34
CA VAL A 111 6.13 0.51 -5.07
C VAL A 111 5.69 1.95 -4.85
N TRP A 112 4.47 2.11 -4.38
CA TRP A 112 3.93 3.38 -3.89
C TRP A 112 3.53 3.30 -2.42
N THR A 113 3.77 4.39 -1.70
CA THR A 113 3.41 4.61 -0.30
C THR A 113 2.88 6.03 -0.18
N ASN A 114 1.98 6.29 0.77
CA ASN A 114 1.49 7.66 1.05
C ASN A 114 2.24 8.32 2.21
#